data_AF-A0AAD3TW85-F1
#
_entry.id   AF-A0AAD3TW85-F1
#
_cell.length_a   1.000
_cell.length_b   1.000
_cell.length_c   1.000
_cell.angle_alpha   90.00
_cell.angle_beta   90.00
_cell.angle_gamma   90.00
#
_symmetry.space_group_name_H-M   'P 1'
#
loop_
_entity.id
_entity.type
_entity.pdbx_description
1 polymer ?
#
loop_
_entity_poly.entity_id
_entity_poly.type
_entity_poly.pdbx_seq_one_letter_code
_entity_poly.pdbx_strand_id
1 'polypeptide(L)'
;MPPAYGYDPMAHHLVEGEEDELELYSPSEGSSADSLAWITWFTTHIPGHDYFCEVHEDFIEDDFNLTGLQSLVPFWKEALEMMLDAELDEESANIPDVSIVESSAELLYGLVHQRFILTKPGLSMMLEKYEQGDFGLCPRVYCHSTHVLACGRSDMPGIDTVKLYCPNCGDIYSPPSSKYSQVDGAFFGTSFAPLFFQTYPELLSAPFAPTEQPATSASTPSSRSSPSRIAESIVNPNAYGGQRPALNKVYAARIFGFKVSERARSGPRMRWLRERPERYDELEDVDWKGRWKKGKGAAADDEEGIKAEGRNGRLFEDDDDEDEGEDEEEEEEAAAAPAAGRVR
;
A
#
# COMPACT_ATOMS: atom_id res chain seq x y z
N MET A 1 11.59 63.13 11.64
CA MET A 1 10.58 62.05 11.55
C MET A 1 9.79 62.28 10.27
N PRO A 2 9.68 61.26 9.40
CA PRO A 2 9.77 61.43 7.96
C PRO A 2 8.46 61.95 7.35
N PRO A 3 8.54 62.77 6.28
CA PRO A 3 7.39 63.13 5.47
C PRO A 3 7.21 62.16 4.28
N ALA A 4 5.94 62.01 3.91
CA ALA A 4 5.45 61.28 2.75
C ALA A 4 5.75 62.01 1.42
N TYR A 5 5.99 61.24 0.36
CA TYR A 5 5.87 61.65 -1.04
C TYR A 5 5.34 60.41 -1.80
N GLY A 6 4.23 60.41 -2.53
CA GLY A 6 3.56 61.51 -3.23
C GLY A 6 4.06 61.58 -4.67
N TYR A 7 3.34 60.92 -5.58
CA TYR A 7 3.59 60.75 -7.02
C TYR A 7 3.26 62.03 -7.82
N ASP A 8 4.04 62.36 -8.86
CA ASP A 8 3.59 63.16 -10.03
C ASP A 8 4.60 63.04 -11.21
N PRO A 9 4.24 63.35 -12.48
CA PRO A 9 4.41 62.45 -13.60
C PRO A 9 5.19 63.12 -14.77
N MET A 10 5.34 62.41 -15.89
CA MET A 10 5.56 62.97 -17.22
C MET A 10 6.83 63.82 -17.44
N ALA A 11 7.92 63.15 -17.80
CA ALA A 11 8.90 63.69 -18.74
C ALA A 11 8.98 62.76 -19.97
N HIS A 12 8.32 63.17 -21.05
CA HIS A 12 8.37 62.56 -22.38
C HIS A 12 9.75 62.79 -23.00
N HIS A 13 10.42 61.72 -23.45
CA HIS A 13 11.38 61.79 -24.54
C HIS A 13 11.08 60.66 -25.52
N LEU A 14 10.62 61.04 -26.71
CA LEU A 14 10.54 60.17 -27.88
C LEU A 14 11.94 60.15 -28.52
N VAL A 15 12.36 59.02 -29.08
CA VAL A 15 12.81 58.88 -30.49
C VAL A 15 13.46 57.51 -30.71
N GLU A 16 12.90 56.83 -31.73
CA GLU A 16 13.49 55.84 -32.65
C GLU A 16 13.77 54.42 -32.16
N GLY A 17 13.43 53.49 -33.04
CA GLY A 17 13.42 52.07 -32.81
C GLY A 17 14.73 51.42 -33.18
N GLU A 18 15.05 50.39 -32.41
CA GLU A 18 15.94 49.31 -32.78
C GLU A 18 15.17 48.02 -32.48
N GLU A 19 15.10 47.17 -33.49
CA GLU A 19 14.46 45.87 -33.47
C GLU A 19 15.37 44.93 -32.66
N ASP A 20 15.25 44.97 -31.33
CA ASP A 20 15.93 44.00 -30.47
C ASP A 20 15.20 42.66 -30.55
N GLU A 21 15.86 41.74 -31.24
CA GLU A 21 15.59 40.31 -31.35
C GLU A 21 15.45 39.68 -29.96
N LEU A 22 14.22 39.68 -29.44
CA LEU A 22 13.82 38.83 -28.33
C LEU A 22 13.85 37.39 -28.84
N GLU A 23 15.00 36.73 -28.65
CA GLU A 23 15.10 35.28 -28.72
C GLU A 23 14.06 34.68 -27.76
N LEU A 24 12.91 34.33 -28.35
CA LEU A 24 11.93 33.44 -27.78
C LEU A 24 12.69 32.16 -27.46
N TYR A 25 12.94 31.91 -26.17
CA TYR A 25 13.29 30.59 -25.67
C TYR A 25 12.09 29.68 -25.96
N SER A 26 12.05 29.16 -27.18
CA SER A 26 11.30 27.98 -27.53
C SER A 26 11.79 26.92 -26.56
N PRO A 27 10.92 26.33 -25.72
CA PRO A 27 11.22 24.99 -25.24
C PRO A 27 11.41 24.20 -26.53
N SER A 28 12.64 23.74 -26.78
CA SER A 28 12.84 22.65 -27.71
C SER A 28 11.79 21.63 -27.33
N GLU A 29 10.89 21.32 -28.27
CA GLU A 29 10.11 20.10 -28.24
C GLU A 29 11.14 18.97 -28.15
N GLY A 30 11.52 18.64 -26.92
CA GLY A 30 12.18 17.41 -26.57
C GLY A 30 11.24 16.34 -27.08
N SER A 31 11.77 15.57 -28.02
CA SER A 31 11.14 14.49 -28.76
C SER A 31 9.89 13.95 -28.08
N SER A 32 8.80 13.86 -28.84
CA SER A 32 7.67 13.00 -28.53
C SER A 32 8.17 11.73 -27.86
N ALA A 33 7.65 11.45 -26.66
CA ALA A 33 7.85 10.22 -25.92
C ALA A 33 7.77 9.01 -26.86
N ASP A 34 8.92 8.54 -27.33
CA ASP A 34 9.03 7.28 -28.02
C ASP A 34 9.16 6.26 -26.89
N SER A 35 8.02 5.97 -26.25
CA SER A 35 7.93 4.91 -25.27
C SER A 35 8.50 3.65 -25.92
N LEU A 36 9.63 3.15 -25.41
CA LEU A 36 10.30 1.95 -25.91
C LEU A 36 9.27 0.84 -26.16
N ALA A 37 9.38 0.17 -27.31
CA ALA A 37 8.41 -0.83 -27.73
C ALA A 37 8.34 -1.97 -26.70
N TRP A 38 9.48 -2.34 -26.13
CA TRP A 38 9.57 -3.33 -25.06
C TRP A 38 8.87 -2.88 -23.78
N ILE A 39 9.12 -1.67 -23.29
CA ILE A 39 8.50 -1.17 -22.04
C ILE A 39 6.98 -1.10 -22.19
N THR A 40 6.50 -0.54 -23.30
CA THR A 40 5.08 -0.45 -23.61
C THR A 40 4.44 -1.83 -23.70
N TRP A 41 5.12 -2.78 -24.35
CA TRP A 41 4.67 -4.17 -24.41
C TRP A 41 4.62 -4.82 -23.02
N PHE A 42 5.64 -4.62 -22.20
CA PHE A 42 5.73 -5.18 -20.85
C PHE A 42 4.61 -4.68 -19.94
N THR A 43 4.31 -3.38 -19.96
CA THR A 43 3.30 -2.76 -19.07
C THR A 43 1.86 -2.98 -19.56
N THR A 44 1.64 -3.06 -20.87
CA THR A 44 0.30 -3.06 -21.47
C THR A 44 -0.16 -4.42 -22.00
N HIS A 45 0.75 -5.22 -22.56
CA HIS A 45 0.39 -6.47 -23.24
C HIS A 45 0.54 -7.72 -22.36
N ILE A 46 1.35 -7.66 -21.29
CA ILE A 46 1.51 -8.79 -20.38
C ILE A 46 0.37 -8.81 -19.33
N PRO A 47 -0.41 -9.91 -19.24
CA PRO A 47 -1.48 -10.00 -18.26
C PRO A 47 -0.97 -9.88 -16.81
N GLY A 48 -1.50 -8.91 -16.08
CA GLY A 48 -1.12 -8.66 -14.68
C GLY A 48 -0.09 -7.53 -14.51
N HIS A 49 0.45 -7.00 -15.61
CA HIS A 49 1.40 -5.89 -15.56
C HIS A 49 0.73 -4.50 -15.59
N ASP A 50 -0.60 -4.47 -15.56
CA ASP A 50 -1.38 -3.22 -15.51
C ASP A 50 -1.07 -2.32 -14.30
N TYR A 51 -0.40 -2.84 -13.27
CA TYR A 51 0.03 -2.07 -12.10
C TYR A 51 1.31 -1.27 -12.32
N PHE A 52 2.13 -1.64 -13.30
CA PHE A 52 3.34 -0.91 -13.63
C PHE A 52 3.00 0.42 -14.30
N CYS A 53 3.87 1.40 -14.10
CA CYS A 53 3.94 2.59 -14.95
C CYS A 53 5.11 2.43 -15.94
N GLU A 54 5.07 3.16 -17.05
CA GLU A 54 6.14 3.18 -18.03
C GLU A 54 7.30 4.03 -17.50
N VAL A 55 8.44 3.40 -17.23
CA VAL A 55 9.63 4.12 -16.78
C VAL A 55 10.19 4.94 -17.96
N HIS A 56 10.49 6.21 -17.71
CA HIS A 56 11.08 7.08 -18.72
C HIS A 56 12.48 6.59 -19.12
N GLU A 57 12.79 6.61 -20.42
CA GLU A 57 14.08 6.20 -20.97
C GLU A 57 15.25 6.97 -20.34
N ASP A 58 15.13 8.30 -20.20
CA ASP A 58 16.13 9.15 -19.52
C ASP A 58 16.52 8.66 -18.11
N PHE A 59 15.59 8.02 -17.39
CA PHE A 59 15.87 7.48 -16.06
C PHE A 59 16.72 6.21 -16.13
N ILE A 60 16.49 5.40 -17.16
CA ILE A 60 17.16 4.13 -17.41
C ILE A 60 18.57 4.35 -17.98
N GLU A 61 18.73 5.32 -18.88
CA GLU A 61 20.03 5.66 -19.48
C GLU A 61 21.05 6.23 -18.47
N ASP A 62 20.58 6.79 -17.35
CA ASP A 62 21.45 7.28 -16.29
C ASP A 62 21.92 6.14 -15.36
N ASP A 63 23.16 5.68 -15.60
CA ASP A 63 23.87 4.66 -14.82
C ASP A 63 23.82 4.88 -13.30
N PHE A 64 23.72 6.13 -12.83
CA PHE A 64 23.62 6.42 -11.40
C PHE A 64 22.35 5.80 -10.81
N ASN A 65 21.23 5.85 -11.52
CA ASN A 65 19.95 5.28 -11.09
C ASN A 65 19.97 3.75 -11.08
N LEU A 66 20.85 3.13 -11.87
CA LEU A 66 21.00 1.68 -12.02
C LEU A 66 22.04 1.07 -11.06
N THR A 67 22.73 1.90 -10.28
CA THR A 67 23.85 1.47 -9.42
C THR A 67 23.46 0.30 -8.50
N GLY A 68 24.28 -0.75 -8.50
CA GLY A 68 24.11 -1.94 -7.66
C GLY A 68 23.14 -3.01 -8.20
N LEU A 69 22.37 -2.73 -9.26
CA LEU A 69 21.47 -3.72 -9.86
C LEU A 69 22.22 -4.80 -10.67
N GLN A 70 23.38 -4.45 -11.24
CA GLN A 70 24.21 -5.36 -12.02
C GLN A 70 24.58 -6.67 -11.29
N SER A 71 24.74 -6.64 -9.96
CA SER A 71 25.05 -7.84 -9.19
C SER A 71 23.82 -8.73 -8.90
N LEU A 72 22.61 -8.22 -9.12
CA LEU A 72 21.36 -8.91 -8.84
C LEU A 72 20.76 -9.57 -10.09
N VAL A 73 21.07 -9.04 -11.27
CA VAL A 73 20.46 -9.44 -12.54
C VAL A 73 21.46 -10.25 -13.38
N PRO A 74 21.15 -11.52 -13.71
CA PRO A 74 21.92 -12.31 -14.67
C PRO A 74 21.89 -11.67 -16.07
N PHE A 75 22.91 -11.89 -16.91
CA PHE A 75 22.93 -11.37 -18.29
C PHE A 75 22.61 -9.87 -18.38
N TRP A 76 23.19 -9.08 -17.46
CA TRP A 76 22.88 -7.66 -17.28
C TRP A 76 22.90 -6.85 -18.57
N LYS A 77 23.93 -7.05 -19.41
CA LYS A 77 24.11 -6.25 -20.64
C LYS A 77 23.01 -6.58 -21.63
N GLU A 78 22.79 -7.87 -21.85
CA GLU A 78 21.79 -8.41 -22.77
C GLU A 78 20.37 -8.05 -22.33
N ALA A 79 20.10 -8.08 -21.01
CA ALA A 79 18.82 -7.67 -20.43
C ALA A 79 18.56 -6.17 -20.58
N LEU A 80 19.60 -5.34 -20.41
CA LEU A 80 19.51 -3.88 -20.57
C LEU A 80 19.31 -3.51 -22.04
N GLU A 81 20.06 -4.13 -22.96
CA GLU A 81 19.92 -3.96 -24.41
C GLU A 81 18.50 -4.37 -24.88
N MET A 82 17.97 -5.49 -24.39
CA MET A 82 16.61 -5.93 -24.69
C MET A 82 15.56 -4.94 -24.17
N MET A 83 15.71 -4.44 -22.93
CA MET A 83 14.78 -3.48 -22.34
C MET A 83 14.77 -2.13 -23.07
N LEU A 84 15.92 -1.71 -23.62
CA LEU A 84 16.10 -0.47 -24.37
C LEU A 84 15.88 -0.63 -25.88
N ASP A 85 15.41 -1.80 -26.36
CA ASP A 85 15.29 -2.12 -27.79
C ASP A 85 16.57 -1.78 -28.60
N ALA A 86 17.75 -1.89 -27.97
CA ALA A 86 19.03 -1.59 -28.59
C ALA A 86 19.46 -2.73 -29.54
N GLU A 87 20.19 -2.39 -30.61
CA GLU A 87 20.73 -3.40 -31.53
C GLU A 87 21.73 -4.31 -30.81
N LEU A 88 21.48 -5.62 -30.90
CA LEU A 88 22.35 -6.66 -30.33
C LEU A 88 23.70 -6.71 -31.08
N ASP A 89 24.80 -6.51 -30.35
CA ASP A 89 26.16 -6.58 -30.90
C ASP A 89 26.50 -8.00 -31.43
N GLU A 90 27.39 -8.15 -32.42
CA GLU A 90 27.76 -9.47 -32.98
C GLU A 90 28.30 -10.46 -31.93
N GLU A 91 28.86 -9.98 -30.81
CA GLU A 91 29.35 -10.79 -29.69
C GLU A 91 28.20 -11.32 -28.79
N SER A 92 27.06 -10.63 -28.81
CA SER A 92 25.80 -11.03 -28.19
C SER A 92 25.03 -12.05 -29.06
N ALA A 93 25.47 -12.37 -30.27
CA ALA A 93 24.88 -13.47 -31.05
C ALA A 93 25.16 -14.87 -30.46
N ASN A 94 26.03 -14.96 -29.44
CA ASN A 94 26.40 -16.21 -28.76
C ASN A 94 25.62 -16.46 -27.46
N ILE A 95 24.55 -15.68 -27.23
CA ILE A 95 23.71 -15.75 -26.02
C ILE A 95 23.04 -17.13 -25.89
N PRO A 96 22.87 -17.65 -24.65
CA PRO A 96 22.03 -18.80 -24.36
C PRO A 96 20.53 -18.55 -24.73
N ASP A 97 19.66 -19.53 -24.50
CA ASP A 97 18.22 -19.48 -24.79
C ASP A 97 17.59 -18.09 -24.51
N VAL A 98 16.98 -17.47 -25.54
CA VAL A 98 16.37 -16.12 -25.50
C VAL A 98 15.44 -15.93 -24.29
N SER A 99 14.76 -17.01 -23.88
CA SER A 99 13.87 -17.03 -22.72
C SER A 99 14.56 -16.66 -21.40
N ILE A 100 15.87 -16.94 -21.25
CA ILE A 100 16.63 -16.59 -20.05
C ILE A 100 16.90 -15.08 -20.02
N VAL A 101 17.20 -14.48 -21.17
CA VAL A 101 17.41 -13.03 -21.26
C VAL A 101 16.10 -12.29 -21.03
N GLU A 102 14.99 -12.77 -21.58
CA GLU A 102 13.65 -12.23 -21.30
C GLU A 102 13.38 -12.19 -19.80
N SER A 103 13.58 -13.31 -19.09
CA SER A 103 13.37 -13.35 -17.62
C SER A 103 14.29 -12.38 -16.85
N SER A 104 15.49 -12.12 -17.38
CA SER A 104 16.45 -11.20 -16.79
C SER A 104 16.05 -9.75 -17.04
N ALA A 105 15.51 -9.44 -18.22
CA ALA A 105 14.96 -8.13 -18.58
C ALA A 105 13.71 -7.80 -17.74
N GLU A 106 12.81 -8.76 -17.50
CA GLU A 106 11.66 -8.57 -16.61
C GLU A 106 12.10 -8.25 -15.17
N LEU A 107 13.07 -9.01 -14.65
CA LEU A 107 13.65 -8.76 -13.33
C LEU A 107 14.31 -7.38 -13.25
N LEU A 108 15.09 -7.01 -14.27
CA LEU A 108 15.74 -5.70 -14.36
C LEU A 108 14.72 -4.57 -14.33
N TYR A 109 13.73 -4.62 -15.23
CA TYR A 109 12.69 -3.60 -15.33
C TYR A 109 11.93 -3.46 -14.00
N GLY A 110 11.60 -4.58 -13.35
CA GLY A 110 10.94 -4.56 -12.05
C GLY A 110 11.75 -3.84 -10.97
N LEU A 111 13.07 -4.09 -10.90
CA LEU A 111 13.96 -3.42 -9.94
C LEU A 111 14.20 -1.93 -10.27
N VAL A 112 14.21 -1.58 -11.55
CA VAL A 112 14.27 -0.18 -12.00
C VAL A 112 12.96 0.53 -11.65
N HIS A 113 11.82 -0.09 -11.91
CA HIS A 113 10.49 0.42 -11.58
C HIS A 113 10.35 0.71 -10.09
N GLN A 114 10.82 -0.19 -9.21
CA GLN A 114 10.85 0.00 -7.75
C GLN A 114 11.53 1.32 -7.36
N ARG A 115 12.61 1.70 -8.06
CA ARG A 115 13.34 2.95 -7.82
C ARG A 115 12.62 4.15 -8.46
N PHE A 116 12.15 3.98 -9.69
CA PHE A 116 11.50 5.04 -10.45
C PHE A 116 10.24 5.58 -9.77
N ILE A 117 9.39 4.71 -9.22
CA ILE A 117 8.14 5.13 -8.55
C ILE A 117 8.36 5.89 -7.23
N LEU A 118 9.60 6.02 -6.76
CA LEU A 118 9.96 6.89 -5.63
C LEU A 118 10.38 8.30 -6.08
N THR A 119 10.58 8.51 -7.39
CA THR A 119 10.91 9.82 -7.98
C THR A 119 9.65 10.65 -8.18
N LYS A 120 9.79 11.97 -8.38
CA LYS A 120 8.63 12.84 -8.67
C LYS A 120 7.89 12.44 -9.95
N PRO A 121 8.55 12.16 -11.10
CA PRO A 121 7.86 11.67 -12.29
C PRO A 121 7.10 10.37 -12.04
N GLY A 122 7.76 9.37 -11.44
CA GLY A 122 7.13 8.08 -11.15
C GLY A 122 5.93 8.20 -10.19
N LEU A 123 6.03 9.03 -9.15
CA LEU A 123 4.91 9.32 -8.25
C LEU A 123 3.73 9.99 -8.97
N SER A 124 3.99 10.86 -9.95
CA SER A 124 2.93 11.50 -10.76
C SER A 124 2.22 10.49 -11.64
N MET A 125 2.96 9.60 -12.32
CA MET A 125 2.36 8.55 -13.17
C MET A 125 1.54 7.57 -12.34
N MET A 126 2.04 7.17 -11.17
CA MET A 126 1.30 6.29 -10.28
C MET A 126 0.08 6.96 -9.65
N LEU A 127 0.09 8.29 -9.49
CA LEU A 127 -1.08 9.06 -9.04
C LEU A 127 -2.21 8.96 -10.07
N GLU A 128 -1.91 9.16 -11.35
CA GLU A 128 -2.91 9.04 -12.42
C GLU A 128 -3.57 7.65 -12.42
N LYS A 129 -2.77 6.59 -12.30
CA LYS A 129 -3.27 5.20 -12.18
C LYS A 129 -4.11 5.00 -10.93
N TYR A 130 -3.71 5.58 -9.81
CA TYR A 130 -4.45 5.51 -8.55
C TYR A 130 -5.82 6.20 -8.65
N GLU A 131 -5.90 7.37 -9.28
CA GLU A 131 -7.16 8.09 -9.49
C GLU A 131 -8.10 7.36 -10.46
N GLN A 132 -7.54 6.70 -11.48
CA GLN A 132 -8.30 5.86 -12.41
C GLN A 132 -8.80 4.55 -11.77
N GLY A 133 -8.18 4.13 -10.66
CA GLY A 133 -8.55 2.92 -9.94
C GLY A 133 -7.95 1.64 -10.53
N ASP A 134 -6.84 1.74 -11.25
CA ASP A 134 -6.16 0.63 -11.93
C ASP A 134 -5.74 -0.48 -10.95
N PHE A 135 -5.33 -0.08 -9.74
CA PHE A 135 -4.96 -1.00 -8.67
C PHE A 135 -6.16 -1.73 -8.04
N GLY A 136 -7.37 -1.24 -8.30
CA GLY A 136 -8.61 -1.77 -7.77
C GLY A 136 -9.06 -1.10 -6.48
N LEU A 137 -9.87 -1.83 -5.71
CA LEU A 137 -10.65 -1.31 -4.59
C LEU A 137 -10.43 -2.15 -3.34
N CYS A 138 -10.53 -1.52 -2.17
CA CYS A 138 -10.38 -2.21 -0.89
C CYS A 138 -11.48 -3.28 -0.72
N PRO A 139 -11.13 -4.53 -0.37
CA PRO A 139 -12.12 -5.61 -0.19
C PRO A 139 -12.99 -5.44 1.06
N ARG A 140 -12.60 -4.56 2.00
CA ARG A 140 -13.39 -4.31 3.20
C ARG A 140 -14.64 -3.49 2.87
N VAL A 141 -15.81 -4.07 3.14
CA VAL A 141 -17.13 -3.44 2.94
C VAL A 141 -17.21 -2.01 3.50
N TYR A 142 -16.74 -1.78 4.72
CA TYR A 142 -16.80 -0.45 5.36
C TYR A 142 -15.72 0.53 4.91
N CYS A 143 -14.80 0.14 4.04
CA CYS A 143 -13.94 1.08 3.32
C CYS A 143 -14.65 1.67 2.09
N HIS A 144 -15.92 1.30 1.81
CA HIS A 144 -16.76 1.86 0.75
C HIS A 144 -16.03 2.02 -0.59
N SER A 145 -15.35 0.96 -1.04
CA SER A 145 -14.61 0.94 -2.31
C SER A 145 -13.53 2.04 -2.39
N THR A 146 -12.77 2.26 -1.32
CA THR A 146 -11.58 3.11 -1.36
C THR A 146 -10.55 2.51 -2.32
N HIS A 147 -9.97 3.34 -3.20
CA HIS A 147 -8.88 2.93 -4.10
C HIS A 147 -7.69 2.45 -3.28
N VAL A 148 -7.04 1.39 -3.76
CA VAL A 148 -5.84 0.82 -3.13
C VAL A 148 -4.62 1.12 -3.99
N LEU A 149 -3.44 0.87 -3.45
CA LEU A 149 -2.18 1.12 -4.14
C LEU A 149 -1.30 -0.13 -4.07
N ALA A 150 -0.61 -0.45 -5.17
CA ALA A 150 0.35 -1.56 -5.18
C ALA A 150 1.50 -1.33 -4.20
N CYS A 151 1.99 -2.38 -3.56
CA CYS A 151 3.12 -2.35 -2.62
C CYS A 151 3.78 -3.73 -2.47
N GLY A 152 5.03 -3.73 -2.03
CA GLY A 152 5.77 -4.92 -1.63
C GLY A 152 5.84 -5.07 -0.10
N ARG A 153 6.01 -6.31 0.37
CA ARG A 153 6.33 -6.62 1.78
C ARG A 153 7.84 -6.82 2.03
N SER A 154 8.60 -6.91 0.95
CA SER A 154 10.05 -7.08 0.91
C SER A 154 10.57 -6.30 -0.30
N ASP A 155 11.76 -5.75 -0.18
CA ASP A 155 12.50 -5.14 -1.29
C ASP A 155 13.41 -6.14 -2.02
N MET A 156 13.52 -7.38 -1.49
CA MET A 156 14.26 -8.48 -2.13
C MET A 156 13.32 -9.32 -3.00
N PRO A 157 13.69 -9.61 -4.27
CA PRO A 157 12.88 -10.42 -5.17
C PRO A 157 12.78 -11.88 -4.72
N GLY A 158 11.72 -12.56 -5.14
CA GLY A 158 11.42 -13.96 -4.86
C GLY A 158 10.84 -14.25 -3.47
N ILE A 159 10.58 -13.22 -2.65
CA ILE A 159 10.09 -13.39 -1.26
C ILE A 159 8.57 -13.42 -1.18
N ASP A 160 7.88 -12.44 -1.76
CA ASP A 160 6.42 -12.35 -1.74
C ASP A 160 5.92 -11.63 -3.00
N THR A 161 4.70 -11.91 -3.39
CA THR A 161 4.06 -11.28 -4.55
C THR A 161 3.54 -9.89 -4.21
N VAL A 162 3.21 -9.10 -5.24
CA VAL A 162 2.61 -7.77 -5.10
C VAL A 162 1.37 -7.81 -4.20
N LYS A 163 1.27 -6.84 -3.30
CA LYS A 163 0.13 -6.62 -2.42
C LYS A 163 -0.50 -5.25 -2.67
N LEU A 164 -1.68 -5.03 -2.09
CA LEU A 164 -2.45 -3.81 -2.22
C LEU A 164 -2.64 -3.16 -0.85
N TYR A 165 -2.09 -1.98 -0.67
CA TYR A 165 -2.27 -1.16 0.53
C TYR A 165 -3.52 -0.29 0.42
N CYS A 166 -4.35 -0.28 1.46
CA CYS A 166 -5.51 0.61 1.53
C CYS A 166 -5.24 1.81 2.46
N PRO A 167 -5.34 3.06 1.96
CA PRO A 167 -5.12 4.25 2.78
C PRO A 167 -6.22 4.48 3.83
N ASN A 168 -7.41 3.91 3.66
CA ASN A 168 -8.48 4.06 4.64
C ASN A 168 -8.36 3.10 5.82
N CYS A 169 -7.99 1.84 5.62
CA CYS A 169 -7.85 0.91 6.75
C CYS A 169 -6.41 0.70 7.23
N GLY A 170 -5.41 1.17 6.48
CA GLY A 170 -4.00 1.02 6.85
C GLY A 170 -3.52 -0.44 6.83
N ASP A 171 -4.13 -1.27 5.99
CA ASP A 171 -3.92 -2.71 5.97
C ASP A 171 -3.64 -3.18 4.53
N ILE A 172 -2.99 -4.33 4.41
CA ILE A 172 -2.44 -4.86 3.17
C ILE A 172 -3.23 -6.10 2.73
N TYR A 173 -3.62 -6.14 1.46
CA TYR A 173 -4.43 -7.20 0.86
C TYR A 173 -3.72 -7.86 -0.31
N SER A 174 -4.02 -9.14 -0.55
CA SER A 174 -3.64 -9.78 -1.81
C SER A 174 -4.58 -9.32 -2.94
N PRO A 175 -4.08 -9.07 -4.16
CA PRO A 175 -4.91 -8.82 -5.31
C PRO A 175 -5.94 -9.95 -5.52
N PRO A 176 -7.20 -9.65 -5.84
CA PRO A 176 -8.26 -10.67 -5.95
C PRO A 176 -8.12 -11.53 -7.21
N SER A 177 -7.50 -11.01 -8.27
CA SER A 177 -7.29 -11.74 -9.52
C SER A 177 -5.98 -12.53 -9.48
N SER A 178 -6.03 -13.79 -9.90
CA SER A 178 -4.85 -14.66 -9.97
C SER A 178 -3.84 -14.21 -11.02
N LYS A 179 -4.19 -13.31 -11.96
CA LYS A 179 -3.23 -12.80 -12.95
C LYS A 179 -2.03 -12.07 -12.32
N TYR A 180 -2.21 -11.54 -11.10
CA TYR A 180 -1.15 -10.85 -10.36
C TYR A 180 -0.30 -11.79 -9.50
N SER A 181 -0.56 -13.10 -9.51
CA SER A 181 0.15 -14.05 -8.63
C SER A 181 1.61 -14.26 -8.99
N GLN A 182 2.02 -13.89 -10.21
CA GLN A 182 3.41 -13.99 -10.65
C GLN A 182 4.17 -12.66 -10.58
N VAL A 183 3.47 -11.57 -10.25
CA VAL A 183 4.11 -10.26 -10.13
C VAL A 183 4.77 -10.15 -8.78
N ASP A 184 6.09 -9.95 -8.78
CA ASP A 184 6.89 -9.80 -7.56
C ASP A 184 6.55 -8.49 -6.84
N GLY A 185 6.40 -8.56 -5.52
CA GLY A 185 6.16 -7.37 -4.70
C GLY A 185 7.38 -6.46 -4.59
N ALA A 186 8.59 -7.00 -4.76
CA ALA A 186 9.83 -6.23 -4.73
C ALA A 186 9.85 -5.13 -5.80
N PHE A 187 9.19 -5.33 -6.94
CA PHE A 187 9.12 -4.36 -8.03
C PHE A 187 8.35 -3.07 -7.70
N PHE A 188 7.58 -3.08 -6.61
CA PHE A 188 6.93 -1.90 -6.03
C PHE A 188 7.63 -1.45 -4.75
N GLY A 189 8.24 -2.40 -4.04
CA GLY A 189 8.98 -2.15 -2.81
C GLY A 189 8.11 -1.79 -1.61
N THR A 190 8.75 -1.73 -0.46
CA THR A 190 8.10 -1.47 0.84
C THR A 190 7.84 0.02 1.08
N SER A 191 8.62 0.88 0.42
CA SER A 191 8.66 2.33 0.67
C SER A 191 7.70 3.15 -0.19
N PHE A 192 7.25 2.62 -1.32
CA PHE A 192 6.44 3.34 -2.29
C PHE A 192 5.12 3.84 -1.71
N ALA A 193 4.28 2.96 -1.14
CA ALA A 193 2.98 3.37 -0.63
C ALA A 193 3.07 4.41 0.50
N PRO A 194 3.93 4.25 1.53
CA PRO A 194 4.16 5.29 2.53
C PRO A 194 4.61 6.64 1.94
N LEU A 195 5.58 6.63 1.01
CA LEU A 195 6.09 7.85 0.38
C LEU A 195 5.03 8.54 -0.47
N PHE A 196 4.22 7.76 -1.20
CA PHE A 196 3.12 8.25 -2.02
C PHE A 196 2.11 9.02 -1.17
N PHE A 197 1.64 8.44 -0.05
CA PHE A 197 0.66 9.12 0.82
C PHE A 197 1.26 10.23 1.69
N GLN A 198 2.58 10.26 1.88
CA GLN A 198 3.26 11.42 2.46
C GLN A 198 3.33 12.58 1.45
N THR A 199 3.46 12.28 0.17
CA THR A 199 3.50 13.27 -0.92
C THR A 199 2.11 13.81 -1.23
N TYR A 200 1.10 12.94 -1.17
CA TYR A 200 -0.32 13.24 -1.45
C TYR A 200 -1.21 13.00 -0.22
N PRO A 201 -1.09 13.82 0.85
CA PRO A 201 -1.81 13.62 2.11
C PRO A 201 -3.33 13.75 1.97
N GLU A 202 -3.83 14.41 0.92
CA GLU A 202 -5.24 14.52 0.57
C GLU A 202 -5.90 13.18 0.18
N LEU A 203 -5.11 12.21 -0.25
CA LEU A 203 -5.58 10.88 -0.62
C LEU A 203 -5.61 9.92 0.58
N LEU A 204 -4.89 10.24 1.65
CA LEU A 204 -4.80 9.45 2.87
C LEU A 204 -5.91 9.81 3.86
N SER A 205 -6.52 8.79 4.47
CA SER A 205 -7.57 9.00 5.48
C SER A 205 -6.99 9.49 6.81
N ALA A 206 -7.63 10.48 7.42
CA ALA A 206 -7.27 11.03 8.72
C ALA A 206 -7.23 9.95 9.81
N PRO A 207 -6.29 10.00 10.77
CA PRO A 207 -6.11 8.92 11.73
C PRO A 207 -7.24 8.84 12.78
N PHE A 208 -8.05 9.88 12.90
CA PHE A 208 -9.23 9.96 13.77
C PHE A 208 -10.51 10.04 12.94
N ALA A 209 -11.63 9.66 13.55
CA ALA A 209 -12.92 9.59 12.88
C ALA A 209 -14.03 10.02 13.85
N PRO A 210 -14.47 11.28 13.79
CA PRO A 210 -15.52 11.78 14.68
C PRO A 210 -16.81 10.99 14.49
N THR A 211 -17.39 10.54 15.60
CA THR A 211 -18.70 9.87 15.60
C THR A 211 -19.77 10.86 15.16
N GLU A 212 -20.57 10.51 14.14
CA GLU A 212 -21.77 11.27 13.77
C GLU A 212 -22.63 11.43 15.03
N GLN A 213 -22.76 12.66 15.54
CA GLN A 213 -23.69 12.93 16.63
C GLN A 213 -25.09 12.51 16.15
N PRO A 214 -25.84 11.66 16.90
CA PRO A 214 -27.24 11.45 16.59
C PRO A 214 -27.91 12.82 16.69
N ALA A 215 -28.63 13.22 15.65
CA ALA A 215 -29.37 14.49 15.62
C ALA A 215 -30.34 14.56 16.83
N THR A 216 -29.89 15.14 17.92
CA THR A 216 -30.73 15.43 19.06
C THR A 216 -31.47 16.73 18.79
N SER A 217 -32.80 16.66 18.88
CA SER A 217 -33.81 17.73 18.92
C SER A 217 -34.44 18.17 17.58
N ALA A 218 -35.62 17.61 17.33
CA ALA A 218 -36.83 18.26 16.82
C ALA A 218 -36.67 19.53 15.97
N SER A 219 -36.59 19.36 14.65
CA SER A 219 -37.08 20.35 13.71
C SER A 219 -37.85 19.66 12.58
N THR A 220 -39.07 20.14 12.35
CA THR A 220 -40.12 19.74 11.40
C THR A 220 -39.64 19.25 10.02
N PRO A 221 -40.38 18.34 9.35
CA PRO A 221 -40.00 17.83 8.05
C PRO A 221 -40.37 18.88 6.98
N SER A 222 -39.37 19.48 6.35
CA SER A 222 -39.57 20.23 5.12
C SER A 222 -38.41 20.00 4.16
N SER A 223 -38.79 19.51 2.98
CA SER A 223 -38.07 19.48 1.70
C SER A 223 -36.66 18.86 1.67
N ARG A 224 -36.59 17.68 1.04
CA ARG A 224 -35.53 17.19 0.14
C ARG A 224 -34.16 17.89 0.33
N SER A 225 -33.34 17.38 1.24
CA SER A 225 -31.91 17.68 1.28
C SER A 225 -31.14 16.48 0.78
N SER A 226 -30.47 16.64 -0.36
CA SER A 226 -29.47 15.73 -0.93
C SER A 226 -28.41 15.33 0.11
N PRO A 227 -27.77 14.14 -0.01
CA PRO A 227 -26.80 13.63 0.97
C PRO A 227 -25.42 14.34 0.95
N SER A 228 -25.36 15.59 0.47
CA SER A 228 -24.12 16.27 0.08
C SER A 228 -23.58 17.27 1.12
N ARG A 229 -24.17 17.37 2.32
CA ARG A 229 -23.88 18.48 3.26
C ARG A 229 -23.20 18.12 4.59
N ILE A 230 -22.73 16.87 4.78
CA ILE A 230 -22.01 16.48 6.02
C ILE A 230 -20.48 16.46 5.82
N ALA A 231 -20.01 16.73 4.60
CA ALA A 231 -18.58 16.78 4.27
C ALA A 231 -17.91 18.14 4.54
N GLU A 232 -18.48 18.98 5.42
CA GLU A 232 -17.82 20.21 5.86
C GLU A 232 -16.77 19.88 6.94
N SER A 233 -15.62 19.45 6.43
CA SER A 233 -14.26 19.73 6.88
C SER A 233 -13.98 19.57 8.39
N ILE A 234 -13.94 18.33 8.85
CA ILE A 234 -12.98 18.00 9.91
C ILE A 234 -11.61 17.96 9.22
N VAL A 235 -10.97 19.12 9.10
CA VAL A 235 -9.60 19.22 8.61
C VAL A 235 -8.69 18.68 9.69
N ASN A 236 -7.87 17.70 9.35
CA ASN A 236 -6.85 17.22 10.26
C ASN A 236 -5.88 18.38 10.55
N PRO A 237 -5.71 18.82 11.83
CA PRO A 237 -4.82 19.93 12.16
C PRO A 237 -3.36 19.69 11.69
N ASN A 238 -2.96 18.42 11.56
CA ASN A 238 -1.68 18.06 10.97
C ASN A 238 -1.76 18.11 9.44
N ALA A 239 -1.18 19.15 8.82
CA ALA A 239 -1.11 19.32 7.37
C ALA A 239 -0.40 18.17 6.62
N TYR A 240 0.51 17.46 7.29
CA TYR A 240 1.23 16.32 6.72
C TYR A 240 0.55 14.97 7.00
N GLY A 241 -0.53 14.98 7.79
CA GLY A 241 -1.34 13.79 8.03
C GLY A 241 -2.43 13.63 6.98
N GLY A 242 -3.08 12.47 6.96
CA GLY A 242 -4.21 12.22 6.07
C GLY A 242 -5.30 13.27 6.26
N GLN A 243 -5.72 13.90 5.15
CA GLN A 243 -6.76 14.93 5.13
C GLN A 243 -8.13 14.39 4.75
N ARG A 244 -8.20 13.18 4.18
CA ARG A 244 -9.47 12.58 3.77
C ARG A 244 -10.27 12.12 4.99
N PRO A 245 -11.59 12.33 5.06
CA PRO A 245 -12.41 11.78 6.14
C PRO A 245 -12.27 10.26 6.25
N ALA A 246 -12.09 9.79 7.47
CA ALA A 246 -11.92 8.38 7.79
C ALA A 246 -13.25 7.61 7.80
N LEU A 247 -13.29 6.46 7.13
CA LEU A 247 -14.43 5.54 7.23
C LEU A 247 -14.16 4.53 8.34
N ASN A 248 -14.74 4.76 9.52
CA ASN A 248 -14.46 4.04 10.76
C ASN A 248 -15.52 3.00 11.18
N LYS A 249 -16.52 2.72 10.32
CA LYS A 249 -17.55 1.72 10.65
C LYS A 249 -16.90 0.34 10.77
N VAL A 250 -17.09 -0.31 11.92
CA VAL A 250 -16.61 -1.67 12.19
C VAL A 250 -17.79 -2.64 12.14
N TYR A 251 -17.59 -3.79 11.49
CA TYR A 251 -18.60 -4.84 11.40
C TYR A 251 -18.99 -5.35 12.80
N ALA A 252 -20.29 -5.30 13.09
CA ALA A 252 -20.85 -5.83 14.33
C ALA A 252 -21.68 -7.08 14.02
N ALA A 253 -21.13 -8.25 14.35
CA ALA A 253 -21.81 -9.53 14.15
C ALA A 253 -23.10 -9.59 14.98
N ARG A 254 -24.20 -10.02 14.34
CA ARG A 254 -25.50 -10.19 14.98
C ARG A 254 -26.12 -11.53 14.59
N ILE A 255 -26.73 -12.20 15.56
CA ILE A 255 -27.48 -13.45 15.38
C ILE A 255 -28.89 -13.20 15.92
N PHE A 256 -29.92 -13.46 15.11
CA PHE A 256 -31.32 -13.12 15.43
C PHE A 256 -31.54 -11.66 15.87
N GLY A 257 -30.73 -10.72 15.37
CA GLY A 257 -30.81 -9.29 15.71
C GLY A 257 -30.01 -8.88 16.96
N PHE A 258 -29.58 -9.84 17.79
CA PHE A 258 -28.77 -9.61 18.98
C PHE A 258 -27.29 -9.57 18.63
N LYS A 259 -26.55 -8.63 19.22
CA LYS A 259 -25.09 -8.57 19.07
C LYS A 259 -24.45 -9.81 19.69
N VAL A 260 -23.48 -10.40 19.00
CA VAL A 260 -22.66 -11.48 19.59
C VAL A 260 -21.79 -10.88 20.69
N SER A 261 -21.83 -11.48 21.88
CA SER A 261 -21.04 -11.03 23.03
C SER A 261 -19.54 -11.17 22.77
N GLU A 262 -18.76 -10.18 23.20
CA GLU A 262 -17.28 -10.24 23.16
C GLU A 262 -16.72 -11.34 24.07
N ARG A 263 -17.49 -11.77 25.07
CA ARG A 263 -17.10 -12.91 25.93
C ARG A 263 -17.32 -14.27 25.27
N ALA A 264 -18.12 -14.34 24.21
CA ALA A 264 -18.38 -15.59 23.50
C ALA A 264 -17.11 -16.09 22.78
N ARG A 265 -16.96 -17.41 22.64
CA ARG A 265 -15.82 -18.01 21.92
C ARG A 265 -15.73 -17.53 20.47
N SER A 266 -16.88 -17.41 19.80
CA SER A 266 -17.04 -16.86 18.45
C SER A 266 -17.31 -15.34 18.42
N GLY A 267 -17.12 -14.65 19.54
CA GLY A 267 -17.27 -13.20 19.62
C GLY A 267 -16.19 -12.45 18.83
N PRO A 268 -16.44 -11.18 18.46
CA PRO A 268 -15.43 -10.35 17.82
C PRO A 268 -14.21 -10.19 18.73
N ARG A 269 -13.02 -10.45 18.18
CA ARG A 269 -11.72 -10.27 18.86
C ARG A 269 -10.98 -9.07 18.28
N MET A 270 -10.12 -8.46 19.10
CA MET A 270 -9.17 -7.43 18.68
C MET A 270 -9.83 -6.27 17.90
N ARG A 271 -11.02 -5.85 18.33
CA ARG A 271 -11.76 -4.76 17.68
C ARG A 271 -10.94 -3.46 17.63
N TRP A 272 -10.14 -3.23 18.68
CA TRP A 272 -9.22 -2.12 18.84
C TRP A 272 -8.26 -1.91 17.65
N LEU A 273 -7.86 -2.97 16.92
CA LEU A 273 -7.01 -2.86 15.72
C LEU A 273 -7.66 -2.04 14.59
N ARG A 274 -8.98 -1.87 14.64
CA ARG A 274 -9.78 -1.19 13.61
C ARG A 274 -10.53 0.02 14.16
N GLU A 275 -10.35 0.33 15.44
CA GLU A 275 -10.92 1.51 16.05
C GLU A 275 -10.04 2.72 15.74
N ARG A 276 -10.68 3.86 15.56
CA ARG A 276 -10.02 5.15 15.39
C ARG A 276 -10.46 6.05 16.54
N PRO A 277 -9.55 6.88 17.09
CA PRO A 277 -9.93 7.92 18.04
C PRO A 277 -11.04 8.80 17.48
N GLU A 278 -11.89 9.33 18.34
CA GLU A 278 -12.98 10.23 17.89
C GLU A 278 -12.44 11.64 17.61
N ARG A 279 -11.37 12.04 18.30
CA ARG A 279 -10.80 13.38 18.24
C ARG A 279 -9.30 13.34 17.98
N TYR A 280 -8.79 14.42 17.38
CA TYR A 280 -7.36 14.58 17.15
C TYR A 280 -6.57 14.60 18.46
N ASP A 281 -7.05 15.30 19.49
CA ASP A 281 -6.35 15.48 20.77
C ASP A 281 -6.05 14.15 21.49
N GLU A 282 -6.85 13.10 21.24
CA GLU A 282 -6.63 11.76 21.79
C GLU A 282 -5.36 11.10 21.22
N LEU A 283 -4.91 11.49 20.03
CA LEU A 283 -3.64 11.04 19.48
C LEU A 283 -2.44 11.59 20.27
N GLU A 284 -2.58 12.74 20.94
CA GLU A 284 -1.51 13.30 21.75
C GLU A 284 -1.33 12.54 23.07
N ASP A 285 -2.32 11.74 23.49
CA ASP A 285 -2.26 10.96 24.72
C ASP A 285 -1.40 9.70 24.58
N VAL A 286 -0.98 9.36 23.36
CA VAL A 286 -0.04 8.27 23.06
C VAL A 286 1.31 8.77 22.53
N ASP A 287 2.39 8.07 22.85
CA ASP A 287 3.71 8.29 22.27
C ASP A 287 3.77 7.76 20.83
N TRP A 288 4.86 8.05 20.11
CA TRP A 288 5.07 7.58 18.74
C TRP A 288 5.17 6.05 18.62
N LYS A 289 5.31 5.32 19.74
CA LYS A 289 5.28 3.85 19.80
C LYS A 289 3.89 3.31 20.18
N GLY A 290 2.87 4.18 20.27
CA GLY A 290 1.50 3.80 20.62
C GLY A 290 1.28 3.52 22.12
N ARG A 291 2.19 3.95 23.00
CA ARG A 291 2.02 3.79 24.46
C ARG A 291 1.44 5.06 25.07
N TRP A 292 0.50 4.89 26.00
CA TRP A 292 -0.08 6.01 26.74
C TRP A 292 1.00 6.82 27.48
N LYS A 293 0.99 8.14 27.29
CA LYS A 293 1.79 9.07 28.09
C LYS A 293 1.24 9.06 29.52
N LYS A 294 2.13 8.92 30.52
CA LYS A 294 1.73 8.88 31.93
C LYS A 294 0.87 10.10 32.29
N GLY A 295 -0.31 9.87 32.87
CA GLY A 295 -1.18 10.91 33.43
C GLY A 295 -2.61 11.01 32.86
N LYS A 296 -2.96 10.28 31.79
CA LYS A 296 -4.31 10.34 31.18
C LYS A 296 -4.98 9.01 30.84
N GLY A 297 -4.28 7.88 30.95
CA GLY A 297 -4.82 6.54 30.66
C GLY A 297 -5.12 5.64 31.88
N ALA A 298 -5.01 6.16 33.10
CA ALA A 298 -5.33 5.43 34.32
C ALA A 298 -6.62 5.99 34.94
N ALA A 299 -7.76 5.66 34.34
CA ALA A 299 -8.98 5.56 35.14
C ALA A 299 -8.79 4.37 36.08
N ALA A 300 -9.01 4.63 37.37
CA ALA A 300 -8.90 3.69 38.46
C ALA A 300 -9.76 2.44 38.21
N ASP A 301 -9.11 1.27 38.16
CA ASP A 301 -9.71 0.03 38.61
C ASP A 301 -8.72 -0.56 39.63
N ASP A 302 -9.11 -0.40 40.89
CA ASP A 302 -8.74 -1.15 42.09
C ASP A 302 -7.24 -1.42 42.36
N GLU A 303 -6.67 -0.55 43.19
CA GLU A 303 -5.62 -0.92 44.15
C GLU A 303 -6.18 -1.97 45.14
N GLU A 304 -6.09 -3.25 44.80
CA GLU A 304 -5.79 -4.28 45.80
C GLU A 304 -4.55 -5.06 45.37
N GLY A 305 -3.48 -4.86 46.14
CA GLY A 305 -2.17 -5.41 45.85
C GLY A 305 -2.14 -6.93 45.93
N ILE A 306 -1.67 -7.56 44.85
CA ILE A 306 -1.02 -8.86 44.92
C ILE A 306 0.35 -8.74 44.28
N LYS A 307 1.38 -8.96 45.10
CA LYS A 307 2.79 -8.95 44.72
C LYS A 307 3.02 -9.94 43.57
N ALA A 308 3.50 -9.43 42.44
CA ALA A 308 3.97 -10.25 41.33
C ALA A 308 5.33 -10.88 41.71
N GLU A 309 5.32 -12.13 42.16
CA GLU A 309 6.49 -13.01 42.02
C GLU A 309 6.51 -13.58 40.60
N GLY A 310 7.66 -13.47 39.95
CA GLY A 310 7.83 -13.79 38.55
C GLY A 310 7.53 -15.25 38.22
N ARG A 311 6.60 -15.47 37.30
CA ARG A 311 6.57 -16.66 36.44
C ARG A 311 6.57 -16.19 34.99
N ASN A 312 7.66 -16.49 34.29
CA ASN A 312 7.73 -16.48 32.84
C ASN A 312 6.59 -17.36 32.30
N GLY A 313 5.62 -16.76 31.60
CA GLY A 313 4.60 -17.50 30.87
C GLY A 313 5.22 -18.12 29.62
N ARG A 314 5.44 -19.43 29.64
CA ARG A 314 5.60 -20.23 28.42
C ARG A 314 4.23 -20.25 27.73
N LEU A 315 4.09 -19.51 26.64
CA LEU A 315 3.09 -19.81 25.62
C LEU A 315 3.69 -20.96 24.79
N PHE A 316 2.86 -21.95 24.45
CA PHE A 316 3.22 -23.23 23.83
C PHE A 316 3.72 -24.26 24.86
N GLU A 317 2.78 -24.91 25.55
CA GLU A 317 2.97 -26.30 25.98
C GLU A 317 2.07 -27.16 25.09
N ASP A 318 2.70 -28.21 24.58
CA ASP A 318 2.24 -29.14 23.57
C ASP A 318 1.10 -30.02 24.11
N ASP A 319 0.05 -30.21 23.29
CA ASP A 319 -0.97 -31.23 23.52
C ASP A 319 -0.38 -32.61 23.18
N ASP A 320 0.35 -33.21 24.13
CA ASP A 320 0.63 -34.65 24.16
C ASP A 320 -0.40 -35.33 25.07
N ASP A 321 -1.51 -35.79 24.49
CA ASP A 321 -2.48 -36.66 25.15
C ASP A 321 -1.92 -38.10 25.20
N GLU A 322 -1.20 -38.43 26.28
CA GLU A 322 -0.98 -39.81 26.72
C GLU A 322 -2.23 -40.29 27.50
N ASP A 323 -3.07 -41.08 26.84
CA ASP A 323 -4.18 -41.81 27.47
C ASP A 323 -3.75 -43.27 27.69
N GLU A 324 -3.31 -43.60 28.91
CA GLU A 324 -3.11 -44.97 29.38
C GLU A 324 -3.92 -45.24 30.66
N GLY A 325 -4.71 -46.32 30.61
CA GLY A 325 -5.17 -47.12 31.76
C GLY A 325 -6.71 -47.15 31.94
N GLU A 326 -7.40 -48.28 32.12
CA GLU A 326 -7.02 -49.68 32.41
C GLU A 326 -8.20 -50.61 32.04
N ASP A 327 -7.85 -51.78 31.49
CA ASP A 327 -8.34 -53.15 31.76
C ASP A 327 -9.83 -53.47 32.01
N GLU A 328 -10.41 -54.30 31.12
CA GLU A 328 -11.24 -55.45 31.52
C GLU A 328 -10.90 -56.67 30.60
N GLU A 329 -10.37 -57.73 31.21
CA GLU A 329 -10.11 -59.04 30.61
C GLU A 329 -11.40 -59.87 30.49
N GLU A 330 -11.58 -60.61 29.39
CA GLU A 330 -12.17 -61.97 29.43
C GLU A 330 -11.74 -62.77 28.17
N GLU A 331 -11.21 -63.97 28.41
CA GLU A 331 -10.65 -64.93 27.45
C GLU A 331 -11.73 -65.65 26.60
N GLU A 332 -11.41 -66.08 25.36
CA GLU A 332 -11.35 -67.52 25.00
C GLU A 332 -10.94 -67.78 23.52
N GLU A 333 -9.96 -68.67 23.41
CA GLU A 333 -9.70 -69.72 22.39
C GLU A 333 -9.56 -69.44 20.86
N ALA A 334 -8.29 -69.58 20.44
CA ALA A 334 -7.77 -70.60 19.52
C ALA A 334 -8.24 -70.67 18.04
N ALA A 335 -7.27 -70.44 17.13
CA ALA A 335 -6.66 -71.48 16.29
C ALA A 335 -6.43 -71.07 14.81
N ALA A 336 -5.13 -71.05 14.45
CA ALA A 336 -4.53 -71.58 13.22
C ALA A 336 -5.00 -71.06 11.83
N ALA A 337 -4.09 -70.32 11.19
CA ALA A 337 -3.84 -70.33 9.74
C ALA A 337 -3.54 -71.78 9.24
N PRO A 338 -3.59 -72.14 7.92
CA PRO A 338 -3.04 -71.34 6.84
C PRO A 338 -3.66 -71.45 5.42
N ALA A 339 -3.18 -70.53 4.59
CA ALA A 339 -3.02 -70.51 3.12
C ALA A 339 -3.55 -71.67 2.26
N ALA A 340 -4.28 -71.31 1.20
CA ALA A 340 -4.10 -71.88 -0.14
C ALA A 340 -4.68 -70.92 -1.20
N GLY A 341 -3.84 -70.55 -2.18
CA GLY A 341 -4.30 -69.89 -3.39
C GLY A 341 -4.89 -70.87 -4.40
N ARG A 342 -5.69 -70.36 -5.35
CA ARG A 342 -5.55 -70.58 -6.81
C ARG A 342 -6.75 -70.01 -7.60
N VAL A 343 -6.42 -69.21 -8.63
CA VAL A 343 -6.78 -69.37 -10.07
C VAL A 343 -8.26 -69.16 -10.42
N ARG A 344 -8.62 -68.22 -11.30
CA ARG A 344 -8.15 -68.04 -12.68
C ARG A 344 -7.91 -66.61 -13.09
#